data_AF-A0A258CSM2-F1
#
_entry.id   AF-A0A258CSM2-F1
#
_cell.length_a   1.000
_cell.length_b   1.000
_cell.length_c   1.000
_cell.angle_alpha   90.00
_cell.angle_beta   90.00
_cell.angle_gamma   90.00
#
_symmetry.space_group_name_H-M   'P 1'
#
loop_
_entity.id
_entity.type
_entity.pdbx_description
1 polymer ?
#
loop_
_entity_poly.entity_id
_entity_poly.type
_entity_poly.pdbx_seq_one_letter_code
_entity_poly.pdbx_strand_id
1 'polypeptide(L)' 'VEQVGKLFAVLGPRYKDRQGGYIRVLKAGFRYGDNAPMAVIEFVDRDVSEKGKDSGPVFTADAED' A
#
# COMPACT_ATOMS: atom_id res chain seq x y z
N VAL A 1 -2.70 11.22 16.87
CA VAL A 1 -2.63 11.95 15.58
C VAL A 1 -1.32 11.63 14.85
N GLU A 2 -0.91 10.36 14.87
CA GLU A 2 0.38 9.92 14.34
C GLU A 2 0.41 9.95 12.80
N GLN A 3 -0.72 9.62 12.19
CA GLN A 3 -0.91 9.56 10.74
C GLN A 3 -0.74 10.94 10.09
N VAL A 4 -1.24 12.01 10.73
CA VAL A 4 -1.07 13.39 10.25
C VAL A 4 0.40 13.82 10.37
N GLY A 5 1.10 13.42 11.43
CA GLY A 5 2.54 13.61 11.55
C GLY A 5 3.30 12.97 10.38
N LYS A 6 3.00 11.71 10.05
CA LYS A 6 3.59 10.98 8.90
C LYS A 6 3.28 11.67 7.57
N LEU A 7 2.08 12.23 7.42
CA LEU A 7 1.69 12.97 6.21
C LEU A 7 2.62 14.16 5.95
N PHE A 8 2.87 15.00 6.95
CA PHE A 8 3.71 16.20 6.78
C PHE A 8 5.21 15.92 6.84
N ALA A 9 5.65 14.97 7.68
CA ALA A 9 7.06 14.69 7.88
C ALA A 9 7.66 13.78 6.79
N VAL A 10 6.86 12.87 6.21
CA VAL A 10 7.36 11.84 5.29
C VAL A 10 6.76 11.99 3.89
N LEU A 11 5.42 12.02 3.78
CA LEU A 11 4.76 11.99 2.48
C LEU A 11 4.84 13.35 1.75
N GLY A 12 4.75 14.46 2.48
CA GLY A 12 4.88 15.82 1.93
C GLY A 12 6.21 16.03 1.19
N PRO A 13 7.37 15.82 1.84
CA PRO A 13 8.67 15.92 1.19
C PRO A 13 8.83 14.94 0.02
N ARG A 14 8.35 13.69 0.15
CA ARG A 14 8.44 12.66 -0.91
C ARG A 14 7.77 13.10 -2.20
N TYR A 15 6.62 13.77 -2.12
CA TYR A 15 5.81 14.14 -3.29
C TYR A 15 5.85 15.62 -3.65
N LYS A 16 6.79 16.38 -3.08
CA LYS A 16 6.89 17.84 -3.28
C LYS A 16 6.85 18.24 -4.76
N ASP A 17 7.56 17.51 -5.60
CA ASP A 17 7.71 17.83 -7.02
C ASP A 17 6.73 17.08 -7.94
N ARG A 18 5.90 16.18 -7.39
CA ARG A 18 4.95 15.35 -8.15
C ARG A 18 3.60 16.05 -8.26
N GLN A 19 3.13 16.27 -9.50
CA GLN A 19 1.82 16.84 -9.77
C GLN A 19 0.75 15.76 -9.95
N GLY A 20 0.26 15.21 -8.84
CA GLY A 20 -0.83 14.22 -8.83
C GLY A 20 -0.40 12.76 -9.01
N GLY A 21 -1.39 11.87 -8.97
CA GLY A 21 -1.17 10.43 -9.13
C GLY A 21 -0.35 9.77 -8.01
N TYR A 22 -0.56 10.17 -6.74
CA TYR A 22 0.24 9.71 -5.59
C TYR A 22 0.03 8.23 -5.21
N ILE A 23 -0.97 7.59 -5.80
CA ILE A 23 -1.34 6.21 -5.51
C ILE A 23 -1.43 5.38 -6.81
N ARG A 24 -1.15 4.09 -6.68
CA ARG A 24 -1.39 3.08 -7.70
C ARG A 24 -2.35 2.03 -7.14
N VAL A 25 -3.27 1.56 -7.99
CA VAL A 25 -4.18 0.46 -7.69
C VAL A 25 -3.90 -0.69 -8.64
N LEU A 26 -3.67 -1.89 -8.10
CA LEU A 26 -3.42 -3.12 -8.83
C LEU A 26 -4.57 -4.09 -8.57
N LYS A 27 -5.13 -4.69 -9.62
CA LYS A 27 -6.15 -5.74 -9.47
C LYS A 27 -5.53 -6.97 -8.81
N ALA A 28 -6.19 -7.50 -7.79
CA ALA A 28 -5.69 -8.62 -7.00
C ALA A 28 -6.62 -9.85 -7.08
N GLY A 29 -7.39 -9.97 -8.16
CA GLY A 29 -8.32 -11.08 -8.37
C GLY A 29 -9.54 -10.99 -7.45
N PHE A 30 -10.03 -12.15 -7.02
CA PHE A 30 -11.22 -12.27 -6.18
C PHE A 30 -10.87 -12.94 -4.85
N ARG A 31 -11.49 -12.48 -3.76
CA ARG A 31 -11.30 -13.03 -2.42
C ARG A 31 -11.93 -14.43 -2.33
N TYR A 32 -11.21 -15.34 -1.69
CA TYR A 32 -11.70 -16.70 -1.44
C TYR A 32 -12.93 -16.68 -0.52
N GLY A 33 -13.92 -17.52 -0.84
CA GLY A 33 -15.15 -17.69 -0.04
C GLY A 33 -16.34 -16.85 -0.51
N ASP A 34 -16.15 -15.58 -0.86
CA ASP A 34 -17.23 -14.67 -1.26
C ASP A 34 -17.09 -14.10 -2.68
N ASN A 35 -16.01 -14.45 -3.39
CA ASN A 35 -15.70 -13.99 -4.74
C ASN A 35 -15.75 -12.45 -4.86
N ALA A 36 -15.40 -11.72 -3.79
CA ALA A 36 -15.37 -10.27 -3.80
C ALA A 36 -14.14 -9.76 -4.59
N PRO A 37 -14.28 -8.79 -5.52
CA PRO A 37 -13.15 -8.27 -6.26
C PRO A 37 -12.18 -7.51 -5.33
N MET A 38 -10.90 -7.88 -5.38
CA MET A 38 -9.84 -7.34 -4.53
C MET A 38 -8.88 -6.44 -5.32
N ALA A 39 -8.25 -5.52 -4.61
CA ALA A 39 -7.18 -4.67 -5.14
C ALA A 39 -6.11 -4.38 -4.09
N VAL A 40 -4.87 -4.22 -4.55
CA VAL A 40 -3.77 -3.68 -3.76
C VAL A 40 -3.63 -2.20 -4.08
N ILE A 41 -3.67 -1.36 -3.05
CA ILE A 41 -3.44 0.08 -3.14
C ILE A 41 -2.09 0.42 -2.51
N GLU A 42 -1.26 1.20 -3.22
CA GLU A 42 0.03 1.63 -2.70
C GLU A 42 0.38 3.07 -3.09
N PHE A 43 1.22 3.67 -2.26
CA PHE A 43 1.90 4.92 -2.55
C PHE A 43 2.98 4.71 -3.62
N VAL A 44 3.02 5.60 -4.61
CA VAL A 44 4.03 5.62 -5.67
C VAL A 44 5.38 6.15 -5.15
N ASP A 45 6.47 5.91 -5.86
CA ASP A 45 7.81 6.41 -5.53
C ASP A 45 8.28 6.11 -4.08
N ARG A 46 7.67 5.11 -3.44
CA ARG A 46 8.12 4.62 -2.14
C ARG A 46 9.43 3.89 -2.31
N ASP A 47 10.26 3.89 -1.26
CA ASP A 47 11.45 3.07 -1.21
C ASP A 47 11.06 1.59 -1.37
N VAL A 48 11.66 0.93 -2.37
CA VAL A 48 11.46 -0.50 -2.66
C VAL A 48 11.95 -1.39 -1.51
N SER A 49 12.93 -0.93 -0.73
CA SER A 49 13.41 -1.63 0.46
C SER A 49 12.37 -1.68 1.59
N GLU A 50 11.32 -0.86 1.52
CA GLU A 50 10.23 -0.78 2.50
C GLU A 50 9.05 -1.68 2.13
N LYS A 51 9.16 -2.47 1.06
CA LYS A 51 8.14 -3.46 0.70
C LYS A 51 8.05 -4.56 1.76
N GLY A 52 6.86 -4.71 2.37
CA GLY A 52 6.55 -5.80 3.30
C GLY A 52 6.89 -5.52 4.78
N LYS A 53 7.56 -4.42 5.12
CA LYS A 53 7.96 -4.11 6.51
C LYS A 53 6.82 -3.52 7.36
N ASP A 54 6.03 -2.62 6.78
CA ASP A 54 4.90 -1.92 7.43
C ASP A 54 3.63 -1.98 6.55
N SER A 55 3.50 -3.06 5.77
CA SER A 55 2.49 -3.19 4.70
C SER A 55 1.25 -3.94 5.19
N GLY A 56 0.63 -3.52 6.30
CA GLY A 56 -0.57 -4.15 6.83
C GLY A 56 -0.40 -5.65 7.15
N PRO A 57 -1.50 -6.41 7.28
CA PRO A 57 -1.42 -7.85 7.51
C PRO A 57 -0.68 -8.54 6.35
N VAL A 58 0.35 -9.32 6.67
CA VAL A 58 1.03 -10.17 5.69
C VAL A 58 0.13 -11.35 5.40
N PHE A 59 -0.45 -11.38 4.21
CA PHE A 59 -1.12 -12.58 3.71
C PHE A 59 -0.04 -13.51 3.14
N THR A 60 0.47 -14.43 3.97
CA THR A 60 1.32 -15.53 3.49
C THR A 60 0.43 -16.54 2.76
N ALA A 61 0.87 -17.00 1.59
CA ALA A 61 0.18 -18.05 0.83
C ALA A 61 0.21 -19.41 1.56
N ASP A 62 1.03 -19.54 2.61
CA ASP A 62 1.22 -20.76 3.40
C ASP A 62 0.13 -20.99 4.47
N ALA A 63 -1.09 -20.53 4.24
CA ALA A 63 -2.27 -21.09 4.92
C ALA A 63 -2.67 -22.39 4.21
N GLU A 64 -1.71 -23.31 4.06
CA GLU A 64 -1.95 -24.72 3.79
C GLU A 64 -1.71 -25.46 5.10
N ASP A 65 -2.75 -25.45 5.96
CA ASP A 65 -3.25 -26.53 6.82
C ASP A 65 -4.39 -26.02 7.73
#